data_AF-W4VBY8-F1
#
_entry.id   AF-W4VBY8-F1
#
_cell.length_a   1.000
_cell.length_b   1.000
_cell.length_c   1.000
_cell.angle_alpha   90.00
_cell.angle_beta   90.00
_cell.angle_gamma   90.00
#
_symmetry.space_group_name_H-M   'P 1'
#
loop_
_entity.id
_entity.type
_entity.pdbx_description
1 polymer ?
#
loop_
_entity_poly.entity_id
_entity_poly.type
_entity_poly.pdbx_seq_one_letter_code
_entity_poly.pdbx_strand_id
1 'polypeptide(L)'
;MGALKTNIGHLDNAAGIASMVRAVLALGKKEIPPILHFEKPNRNINFEDSPLYINKVLLPWNTAGFPRRCGVSAFGLSGTNCHVVLEEPPANAEKDERQNEV
;
A
#
# COMPACT_ATOMS: atom_id res chain seq x y z
N MET A 1 2.15 -7.10 -3.52
CA MET A 1 1.53 -7.32 -2.19
C MET A 1 2.57 -7.13 -1.08
N GLY A 2 2.14 -6.68 0.10
CA GLY A 2 3.02 -6.51 1.26
C GLY A 2 2.25 -6.24 2.56
N ALA A 3 2.94 -6.24 3.69
CA ALA A 3 2.37 -5.90 5.00
C ALA A 3 3.33 -5.02 5.79
N LEU A 4 2.84 -3.91 6.38
CA LEU A 4 3.64 -3.06 7.27
C LEU A 4 4.15 -3.81 8.52
N LYS A 5 3.47 -4.88 8.91
CA LYS A 5 3.80 -5.68 10.08
C LYS A 5 5.21 -6.26 10.03
N THR A 6 5.78 -6.48 8.84
CA THR A 6 7.17 -6.96 8.71
C THR A 6 8.20 -5.90 9.09
N ASN A 7 7.82 -4.62 9.17
CA ASN A 7 8.73 -3.52 9.48
C ASN A 7 8.64 -3.11 10.96
N ILE A 8 7.42 -3.05 11.52
CA ILE A 8 7.17 -2.46 12.85
C ILE A 8 6.28 -3.34 13.74
N GLY A 9 6.07 -4.60 13.36
CA GLY A 9 5.22 -5.53 14.10
C GLY A 9 3.72 -5.27 13.96
N HIS A 10 2.94 -6.02 14.72
CA HIS A 10 1.49 -5.85 14.76
C HIS A 10 1.10 -4.82 15.83
N LEU A 11 0.72 -3.62 15.39
CA LEU A 11 0.33 -2.53 16.28
C LEU A 11 -1.10 -2.64 16.84
N ASP A 12 -1.61 -3.86 16.98
CA ASP A 12 -2.98 -4.16 17.44
C ASP A 12 -4.05 -3.22 16.80
N ASN A 13 -4.78 -2.47 17.63
CA ASN A 13 -5.79 -1.48 17.24
C ASN A 13 -5.30 -0.43 16.22
N ALA A 14 -4.01 -0.11 16.22
CA ALA A 14 -3.42 0.85 15.28
C ALA A 14 -2.89 0.21 13.97
N ALA A 15 -2.95 -1.12 13.83
CA ALA A 15 -2.39 -1.81 12.66
C ALA A 15 -3.06 -1.40 11.34
N GLY A 16 -4.37 -1.12 11.37
CA GLY A 16 -5.13 -0.64 10.22
C GLY A 16 -4.65 0.73 9.75
N ILE A 17 -4.68 1.74 10.65
CA ILE A 17 -4.29 3.12 10.31
C ILE A 17 -2.81 3.22 9.95
N ALA A 18 -1.92 2.48 10.61
CA ALA A 18 -0.50 2.46 10.25
C ALA A 18 -0.30 1.93 8.81
N SER A 19 -1.02 0.86 8.44
CA SER A 19 -0.99 0.32 7.08
C SER A 19 -1.57 1.30 6.06
N MET A 20 -2.60 2.06 6.44
CA MET A 20 -3.17 3.13 5.62
C MET A 20 -2.16 4.27 5.39
N VAL A 21 -1.41 4.70 6.42
CA VAL A 21 -0.34 5.70 6.28
C VAL A 21 0.74 5.21 5.30
N ARG A 22 1.17 3.94 5.41
CA ARG A 22 2.11 3.34 4.43
C ARG A 22 1.54 3.39 3.02
N ALA A 23 0.26 3.08 2.84
CA ALA A 23 -0.40 3.09 1.54
C ALA A 23 -0.48 4.50 0.93
N VAL A 24 -0.86 5.51 1.73
CA VAL A 24 -0.86 6.92 1.31
C VAL A 24 0.54 7.39 0.91
N LEU A 25 1.56 7.04 1.69
CA LEU A 25 2.96 7.36 1.36
C LEU A 25 3.41 6.68 0.07
N ALA A 26 3.01 5.43 -0.17
CA ALA A 26 3.34 4.69 -1.39
C ALA A 26 2.70 5.34 -2.64
N LEU A 27 1.43 5.77 -2.54
CA LEU A 27 0.75 6.52 -3.59
C LEU A 27 1.44 7.87 -3.85
N GLY A 28 1.70 8.65 -2.80
CA GLY A 28 2.31 9.97 -2.89
C GLY A 28 3.74 9.96 -3.44
N LYS A 29 4.55 8.97 -3.04
CA LYS A 29 5.91 8.76 -3.57
C LYS A 29 5.94 8.03 -4.90
N LYS A 30 4.81 7.45 -5.34
CA LYS A 30 4.71 6.62 -6.54
C LYS A 30 5.69 5.44 -6.51
N GLU A 31 5.84 4.84 -5.34
CA GLU A 31 6.78 3.74 -5.07
C GLU A 31 6.12 2.66 -4.22
N ILE A 32 6.41 1.39 -4.52
CA ILE A 32 5.97 0.25 -3.73
C ILE A 32 7.11 -0.16 -2.80
N PRO A 33 7.00 0.06 -1.47
CA PRO A 33 8.03 -0.33 -0.52
C PRO A 33 8.14 -1.86 -0.40
N PRO A 34 9.34 -2.40 -0.10
CA PRO A 34 9.56 -3.83 0.04
C PRO A 34 8.84 -4.42 1.26
N ILE A 35 8.59 -5.73 1.23
CA ILE A 35 8.30 -6.53 2.42
C ILE A 35 9.61 -7.07 2.99
N LEU A 36 9.73 -7.12 4.32
CA LEU A 36 10.92 -7.67 4.99
C LEU A 36 10.72 -9.15 5.32
N HIS A 37 11.82 -9.86 5.58
CA HIS A 37 11.84 -11.26 6.03
C HIS A 37 11.15 -12.26 5.09
N PHE A 38 11.07 -11.94 3.79
CA PHE A 38 10.48 -12.80 2.78
C PHE A 38 11.55 -13.42 1.87
N GLU A 39 11.86 -14.69 2.10
CA GLU A 39 12.83 -15.45 1.29
C GLU A 39 12.14 -16.38 0.29
N LYS A 40 11.30 -17.29 0.79
CA LYS A 40 10.60 -18.30 0.00
C LYS A 40 9.08 -18.17 0.17
N PRO A 41 8.28 -18.27 -0.91
CA PRO A 41 6.83 -18.30 -0.80
C PRO A 41 6.34 -19.50 0.03
N ASN A 42 5.23 -19.30 0.74
CA ASN A 42 4.55 -20.39 1.44
C ASN A 42 4.01 -21.39 0.41
N ARG A 43 4.41 -22.67 0.52
CA ARG A 43 4.01 -23.77 -0.38
C ARG A 43 2.51 -24.01 -0.47
N ASN A 44 1.75 -23.55 0.52
CA ASN A 44 0.29 -23.68 0.56
C ASN A 44 -0.42 -22.59 -0.24
N ILE A 45 0.32 -21.62 -0.79
CA ILE A 45 -0.23 -20.53 -1.60
C ILE A 45 0.28 -20.69 -3.03
N ASN A 46 -0.63 -20.90 -3.97
CA ASN A 46 -0.30 -20.91 -5.38
C ASN A 46 -0.14 -19.47 -5.88
N PHE A 47 1.10 -18.98 -5.92
CA PHE A 47 1.41 -17.66 -6.50
C PHE A 47 1.58 -17.72 -8.03
N GLU A 48 2.05 -18.85 -8.57
CA GLU A 48 2.39 -19.00 -10.00
C GLU A 48 1.17 -18.82 -10.90
N ASP A 49 0.02 -19.36 -10.50
CA ASP A 49 -1.24 -19.21 -11.25
C ASP A 49 -2.11 -18.04 -10.76
N SER A 50 -1.52 -17.07 -10.04
CA SER A 50 -2.25 -15.94 -9.45
C SER A 50 -1.76 -14.60 -10.01
N PRO A 51 -2.59 -13.54 -9.98
CA PRO A 51 -2.14 -12.19 -10.32
C PRO A 51 -1.31 -11.53 -9.20
N LEU A 52 -1.05 -12.25 -8.10
CA LEU A 52 -0.42 -11.70 -6.90
C LEU A 52 1.08 -11.98 -6.89
N TYR A 53 1.87 -10.94 -6.66
CA TYR A 53 3.31 -11.02 -6.47
C TYR A 53 3.74 -10.33 -5.17
N ILE A 54 4.81 -10.83 -4.57
CA ILE A 54 5.39 -10.28 -3.33
C ILE A 54 6.59 -9.42 -3.69
N ASN A 55 6.60 -8.18 -3.21
CA ASN A 55 7.65 -7.23 -3.55
C ASN A 55 8.80 -7.26 -2.55
N LYS A 56 10.00 -7.65 -2.98
CA LYS A 56 11.21 -7.76 -2.13
C LYS A 56 12.11 -6.53 -2.15
N VAL A 57 11.94 -5.64 -3.13
CA VAL A 57 12.78 -4.46 -3.34
C VAL A 57 11.91 -3.20 -3.43
N LEU A 58 12.49 -2.01 -3.31
CA LEU A 58 11.75 -0.80 -3.63
C LEU A 58 11.48 -0.78 -5.15
N LEU A 59 10.22 -0.60 -5.56
CA LEU A 59 9.85 -0.56 -6.98
C LEU A 59 9.17 0.76 -7.32
N PRO A 60 9.48 1.37 -8.47
CA PRO A 60 8.66 2.45 -9.00
C PRO A 60 7.25 1.92 -9.32
N TRP A 61 6.23 2.65 -8.90
CA TRP A 61 4.84 2.31 -9.16
C TRP A 61 4.40 2.92 -10.48
N ASN A 62 4.79 2.31 -11.59
CA ASN A 62 4.39 2.79 -12.92
C ASN A 62 2.93 2.42 -13.22
N THR A 63 2.25 3.25 -14.01
CA THR A 63 0.86 3.02 -14.45
C THR A 63 0.72 3.32 -15.94
N ALA A 64 -0.16 2.60 -16.63
CA ALA A 64 -0.45 2.75 -18.06
C ALA A 64 -1.51 3.85 -18.34
N GLY A 65 -1.45 4.96 -17.59
CA GLY A 65 -2.40 6.07 -17.73
C GLY A 65 -3.65 5.99 -16.83
N PHE A 66 -3.73 5.00 -15.94
CA PHE A 66 -4.80 4.91 -14.94
C PHE A 66 -4.32 5.44 -13.58
N PRO A 67 -5.21 5.97 -12.73
CA PRO A 67 -4.84 6.32 -11.36
C PRO A 67 -4.29 5.11 -10.60
N ARG A 68 -3.20 5.30 -9.86
CA ARG A 68 -2.69 4.29 -8.93
C ARG A 68 -3.73 4.01 -7.85
N ARG A 69 -4.04 2.74 -7.65
CA ARG A 69 -4.96 2.28 -6.60
C ARG A 69 -4.33 1.22 -5.75
N CYS A 70 -4.71 1.19 -4.48
CA CYS A 70 -4.26 0.17 -3.56
C CYS A 70 -5.33 -0.17 -2.53
N GLY A 71 -5.29 -1.40 -2.02
CA GLY A 71 -6.17 -1.87 -0.97
C GLY A 71 -5.44 -1.96 0.36
N VAL A 72 -6.13 -1.65 1.46
CA VAL A 72 -5.70 -1.91 2.83
C VAL A 72 -6.74 -2.79 3.49
N SER A 73 -6.31 -3.96 3.98
CA SER A 73 -7.17 -4.92 4.68
C SER A 73 -6.76 -5.02 6.15
N ALA A 74 -7.76 -5.11 7.03
CA ALA A 74 -7.59 -5.41 8.45
C ALA A 74 -8.65 -6.43 8.88
N PHE A 75 -8.20 -7.50 9.54
CA PHE A 75 -9.05 -8.60 10.01
C PHE A 75 -8.86 -8.74 11.51
N GLY A 76 -9.88 -8.34 12.27
CA GLY A 76 -9.84 -8.34 13.73
C GLY A 76 -10.04 -9.72 14.32
N LEU A 77 -9.49 -9.96 15.51
CA LEU A 77 -9.61 -11.23 16.22
C LEU A 77 -11.08 -11.61 16.52
N SER A 78 -11.95 -10.62 16.73
CA SER A 78 -13.39 -10.81 16.94
C SER A 78 -14.14 -11.31 15.69
N GLY A 79 -13.49 -11.36 14.54
CA GLY A 79 -14.12 -11.65 13.24
C GLY A 79 -14.62 -10.40 12.50
N THR A 80 -14.48 -9.20 13.06
CA THR A 80 -14.82 -7.95 12.36
C THR A 80 -13.75 -7.61 11.33
N ASN A 81 -14.17 -7.45 10.08
CA ASN A 81 -13.28 -7.24 8.94
C ASN A 81 -13.50 -5.86 8.32
N CYS A 82 -12.43 -5.22 7.87
CA CYS A 82 -12.47 -3.96 7.15
C CYS A 82 -11.54 -4.02 5.93
N HIS A 83 -12.00 -3.46 4.81
CA HIS A 83 -11.22 -3.29 3.60
C HIS A 83 -11.47 -1.90 3.02
N VAL A 84 -10.41 -1.18 2.70
CA VAL A 84 -10.48 0.16 2.11
C VAL A 84 -9.68 0.18 0.82
N VAL A 85 -10.23 0.79 -0.22
CA VAL A 85 -9.54 1.09 -1.48
C VAL A 85 -9.18 2.56 -1.49
N LEU A 86 -7.92 2.85 -1.82
CA LEU A 86 -7.36 4.20 -1.94
C LEU A 86 -6.95 4.43 -3.39
N GLU A 87 -7.15 5.65 -3.87
CA GLU A 87 -6.67 6.13 -5.18
C GLU A 87 -5.72 7.31 -4.95
N GLU A 88 -4.71 7.46 -5.81
CA GLU A 88 -3.91 8.69 -5.83
C GLU A 88 -4.78 9.92 -6.15
N PRO A 89 -4.43 11.13 -5.68
CA PRO A 89 -5.21 12.32 -6.02
C PRO A 89 -5.22 12.56 -7.54
N PRO A 90 -6.25 13.24 -8.07
CA PRO A 90 -6.27 13.65 -9.46
C PRO A 90 -5.03 14.47 -9.80
N ALA A 91 -4.55 14.37 -11.05
CA ALA A 91 -3.48 15.23 -11.53
C ALA A 91 -3.91 16.70 -11.35
N ASN A 92 -3.17 17.47 -10.54
CA ASN A 92 -3.53 18.82 -10.11
C ASN A 92 -4.19 19.66 -11.21
N ALA A 93 -5.45 20.05 -10.99
CA ALA A 93 -6.06 21.22 -11.64
C ALA A 93 -5.59 22.55 -10.99
N GLU A 94 -4.89 22.51 -9.86
CA GLU A 94 -4.55 23.70 -9.07
C GLU A 94 -3.10 23.63 -8.57
N LYS A 95 -2.21 24.31 -9.29
CA LYS A 95 -0.88 24.68 -8.80
C LYS A 95 -0.58 26.18 -9.02
N ASP A 96 -1.62 27.02 -9.15
CA ASP A 96 -1.45 28.42 -9.57
C ASP A 96 -1.80 29.50 -8.51
N GLU A 97 -2.47 29.17 -7.40
CA GLU A 97 -3.00 30.26 -6.52
C GLU A 97 -2.29 30.43 -5.16
N ARG A 98 -1.49 29.47 -4.68
CA ARG A 98 -0.83 29.57 -3.36
C ARG A 98 0.61 30.12 -3.36
N GLN A 99 1.06 30.69 -4.49
CA GLN A 99 2.36 31.39 -4.58
C GLN A 99 2.24 32.92 -4.69
N ASN A 100 1.02 33.49 -4.74
CA ASN A 100 0.80 34.93 -4.98
C ASN A 100 0.40 35.76 -3.75
N GLU A 101 0.40 35.18 -2.54
CA GLU A 101 0.23 35.97 -1.31
C GLU A 101 1.53 35.97 -0.52
N VAL A 102 2.39 36.94 -0.90
CA VAL A 102 3.47 37.51 -0.07
C VAL A 102 2.87 38.63 0.78
#